data_AF-A0A6L9KQ37-F1
#
_entry.id   AF-A0A6L9KQ37-F1
#
_cell.length_a   1.000
_cell.length_b   1.000
_cell.length_c   1.000
_cell.angle_alpha   90.00
_cell.angle_beta   90.00
_cell.angle_gamma   90.00
#
_symmetry.space_group_name_H-M   'P 1'
#
loop_
_entity.id
_entity.type
_entity.pdbx_description
1 polymer ?
#
loop_
_entity_poly.entity_id
_entity_poly.type
_entity_poly.pdbx_seq_one_letter_code
_entity_poly.pdbx_strand_id
1 'polypeptide(L)'
;MSQVIKIHPMEDFKERSRGVLNDPGQRKNFRGAMDFLQAKRRAQFPDPDELQGLRDLGSAIRRYSLAHLPRLLEELEKNLTANGIQVHWAQTPLEANTIALSIAKRVNAKRIIKGKSMVS
;
A
#
# COMPACT_ATOMS: atom_id res chain seq x y z
N MET A 1 3.73 -33.66 -1.86
CA MET A 1 5.14 -33.34 -2.18
C MET A 1 5.22 -31.87 -2.55
N SER A 2 5.95 -31.07 -1.77
CA SER A 2 6.12 -29.63 -2.04
C SER A 2 7.03 -29.46 -3.24
N GLN A 3 6.46 -29.21 -4.42
CA GLN A 3 7.23 -28.91 -5.62
C GLN A 3 7.90 -27.55 -5.41
N VAL A 4 9.23 -27.55 -5.28
CA VAL A 4 10.02 -26.32 -5.23
C VAL A 4 9.91 -25.67 -6.60
N ILE A 5 9.11 -24.63 -6.71
CA ILE A 5 8.98 -23.84 -7.94
C ILE A 5 10.31 -23.09 -8.13
N LYS A 6 11.14 -23.53 -9.09
CA LYS A 6 12.31 -22.77 -9.52
C LYS A 6 11.83 -21.48 -10.17
N ILE A 7 11.99 -20.36 -9.47
CA ILE A 7 11.60 -19.04 -9.97
C ILE A 7 12.71 -18.55 -10.89
N HIS A 8 12.47 -18.57 -12.20
CA HIS A 8 13.26 -17.84 -13.21
C HIS A 8 12.58 -16.47 -13.40
N PRO A 9 13.04 -15.40 -12.73
CA PRO A 9 12.24 -14.19 -12.53
C PRO A 9 11.98 -13.40 -13.82
N MET A 10 12.87 -13.50 -14.82
CA MET A 10 12.80 -12.69 -16.04
C MET A 10 12.33 -13.47 -17.28
N GLU A 11 12.66 -14.75 -17.40
CA GLU A 11 12.46 -15.49 -18.66
C GLU A 11 11.00 -15.86 -18.92
N ASP A 12 10.20 -16.20 -17.89
CA ASP A 12 8.79 -16.61 -18.10
C ASP A 12 7.77 -15.77 -17.32
N PHE A 13 8.15 -14.62 -16.76
CA PHE A 13 7.19 -13.81 -15.97
C PHE A 13 5.96 -13.42 -16.78
N LYS A 14 6.14 -12.99 -18.04
CA LYS A 14 5.02 -12.58 -18.90
C LYS A 14 4.09 -13.75 -19.23
N GLU A 15 4.65 -14.92 -19.52
CA GLU A 15 3.87 -16.12 -19.84
C GLU A 15 3.11 -16.64 -18.61
N ARG A 16 3.80 -16.78 -17.47
CA ARG A 16 3.16 -17.18 -16.21
C ARG A 16 2.09 -16.19 -15.76
N SER A 17 2.34 -14.89 -15.91
CA SER A 17 1.34 -13.86 -15.62
C SER A 17 0.11 -14.03 -16.50
N ARG A 18 0.28 -14.28 -17.81
CA ARG A 18 -0.86 -14.56 -18.71
C ARG A 18 -1.63 -15.80 -18.28
N GLY A 19 -0.94 -16.89 -17.95
CA GLY A 19 -1.58 -18.12 -17.48
C GLY A 19 -2.44 -17.89 -16.23
N VAL A 20 -1.86 -17.24 -15.21
CA VAL A 20 -2.55 -16.92 -13.95
C VAL A 20 -3.73 -15.95 -14.17
N LEU A 21 -3.56 -14.91 -14.99
CA LEU A 21 -4.61 -13.93 -15.27
C LEU A 21 -5.77 -14.49 -16.11
N ASN A 22 -5.53 -15.56 -16.86
CA ASN A 22 -6.53 -16.25 -17.68
C ASN A 22 -7.19 -17.43 -16.96
N ASP A 23 -6.71 -17.81 -15.77
CA ASP A 23 -7.30 -18.88 -14.97
C ASP A 23 -8.76 -18.53 -14.58
N PRO A 24 -9.77 -19.30 -15.05
CA PRO A 24 -11.17 -18.95 -14.81
C PRO A 24 -11.55 -18.98 -13.32
N GLY A 25 -10.95 -19.89 -12.54
CA GLY A 25 -11.21 -20.03 -11.11
C GLY A 25 -10.69 -18.83 -10.32
N GLN A 26 -9.45 -18.41 -10.60
CA GLN A 26 -8.87 -17.20 -10.02
C GLN A 26 -9.68 -15.96 -10.40
N ARG A 27 -10.02 -15.79 -11.69
CA ARG A 27 -10.83 -14.65 -12.13
C ARG A 27 -12.17 -14.58 -11.41
N LYS A 28 -12.85 -15.72 -11.22
CA LYS A 28 -14.11 -15.80 -10.47
C LYS A 28 -13.91 -15.40 -9.01
N ASN A 29 -12.87 -15.93 -8.36
CA ASN A 29 -12.57 -15.63 -6.96
C ASN A 29 -12.24 -14.14 -6.75
N PHE A 30 -11.40 -13.57 -7.61
CA PHE A 30 -11.08 -12.14 -7.58
C PHE A 30 -12.32 -11.28 -7.79
N ARG A 31 -13.18 -11.61 -8.76
CA ARG A 31 -14.43 -10.89 -8.99
C ARG A 31 -15.32 -10.94 -7.75
N GLY A 32 -15.54 -12.13 -7.18
CA GLY A 32 -16.34 -12.28 -5.96
C GLY A 32 -15.78 -11.49 -4.77
N ALA A 33 -14.46 -11.48 -4.57
CA ALA A 33 -13.84 -10.68 -3.52
C ALA A 33 -14.02 -9.18 -3.74
N MET A 34 -13.87 -8.71 -4.98
CA MET A 34 -14.08 -7.30 -5.32
C MET A 34 -15.55 -6.88 -5.16
N ASP A 35 -16.49 -7.72 -5.62
CA ASP A 35 -17.93 -7.46 -5.48
C ASP A 35 -18.33 -7.40 -4.00
N PHE A 36 -17.80 -8.30 -3.17
CA PHE A 36 -17.99 -8.28 -1.73
C PHE A 36 -17.50 -6.97 -1.10
N LEU A 37 -16.27 -6.53 -1.43
CA LEU A 37 -15.72 -5.27 -0.93
C LEU A 37 -16.55 -4.06 -1.37
N GLN A 38 -16.99 -4.03 -2.63
CA GLN A 38 -17.85 -2.96 -3.13
C GLN A 38 -19.22 -2.96 -2.46
N ALA A 39 -19.83 -4.13 -2.25
CA ALA A 39 -21.10 -4.27 -1.55
C ALA A 39 -20.99 -3.77 -0.10
N LYS A 40 -19.93 -4.15 0.61
CA LYS A 40 -19.65 -3.64 1.97
C LYS A 40 -19.46 -2.12 1.99
N ARG A 41 -18.75 -1.56 1.01
CA ARG A 41 -18.61 -0.10 0.88
C ARG A 41 -19.96 0.59 0.66
N ARG A 42 -20.80 0.07 -0.26
CA ARG A 42 -22.14 0.63 -0.48
C ARG A 42 -23.01 0.56 0.76
N ALA A 43 -22.95 -0.55 1.50
CA ALA A 43 -23.70 -0.70 2.75
C ALA A 43 -23.24 0.28 3.84
N GLN A 44 -21.95 0.65 3.86
CA GLN A 44 -21.41 1.63 4.81
C GLN A 44 -21.78 3.09 4.48
N PHE A 45 -22.05 3.38 3.21
CA PHE A 45 -22.39 4.71 2.72
C PHE A 45 -23.66 4.65 1.85
N PRO A 46 -24.84 4.41 2.47
CA PRO A 46 -26.08 4.23 1.73
C PRO A 46 -26.64 5.53 1.14
N ASP A 47 -26.31 6.67 1.74
CA ASP A 47 -26.73 8.00 1.28
C ASP A 47 -25.70 8.57 0.27
N PRO A 48 -26.09 8.80 -1.01
CA PRO A 48 -25.21 9.36 -2.02
C PRO A 48 -24.75 10.80 -1.74
N ASP A 49 -25.60 11.63 -1.14
CA ASP A 49 -25.32 13.04 -0.87
C ASP A 49 -24.35 13.16 0.31
N GLU A 50 -24.56 12.37 1.36
CA GLU A 50 -23.60 12.26 2.47
C GLU A 50 -22.24 11.75 1.98
N LEU A 51 -22.24 10.71 1.14
CA LEU A 51 -21.02 10.16 0.55
C LEU A 51 -20.28 11.20 -0.29
N GLN A 52 -21.01 12.03 -1.04
CA GLN A 52 -20.41 13.10 -1.83
C GLN A 52 -19.81 14.18 -0.91
N GLY A 53 -20.52 14.58 0.16
CA GLY A 53 -20.00 15.50 1.16
C GLY A 53 -18.71 15.01 1.82
N LEU A 54 -18.63 13.73 2.18
CA LEU A 54 -17.41 13.11 2.74
C LEU A 54 -16.23 13.13 1.75
N ARG A 55 -16.50 12.92 0.46
CA ARG A 55 -15.47 13.02 -0.60
C ARG A 55 -14.95 14.44 -0.74
N ASP A 56 -15.85 15.42 -0.72
CA ASP A 56 -15.49 16.83 -0.84
C ASP A 56 -14.68 17.30 0.37
N LEU A 57 -15.08 16.88 1.58
CA LEU A 57 -14.32 17.10 2.80
C LEU A 57 -12.93 16.46 2.73
N GLY A 58 -12.84 15.17 2.36
CA GLY A 58 -11.56 14.48 2.21
C GLY A 58 -10.64 15.14 1.16
N SER A 59 -11.22 15.64 0.07
CA SER A 59 -10.53 16.40 -0.96
C SER A 59 -10.00 17.73 -0.42
N ALA A 60 -10.81 18.46 0.35
CA ALA A 60 -10.41 19.71 1.00
C ALA A 60 -9.27 19.50 2.01
N ILE A 61 -9.37 18.47 2.86
CA ILE A 61 -8.30 18.09 3.80
C ILE A 61 -7.02 17.77 3.03
N ARG A 62 -7.09 16.97 1.96
CA ARG A 62 -5.90 16.65 1.15
C ARG A 62 -5.27 17.91 0.57
N ARG A 63 -6.06 18.85 0.03
CA ARG A 63 -5.56 20.12 -0.50
C ARG A 63 -4.86 20.93 0.57
N TYR A 64 -5.49 21.08 1.74
CA TYR A 64 -4.90 21.75 2.89
C TYR A 64 -3.58 21.10 3.31
N SER A 65 -3.55 19.77 3.42
CA SER A 65 -2.35 19.04 3.84
C SER A 65 -1.19 19.19 2.87
N LEU A 66 -1.46 19.19 1.57
CA LEU A 66 -0.43 19.43 0.56
C LEU A 66 0.09 20.88 0.58
N ALA A 67 -0.79 21.86 0.80
CA ALA A 67 -0.39 23.27 0.89
C ALA A 67 0.46 23.58 2.13
N HIS A 68 0.31 22.81 3.21
CA HIS A 68 1.03 23.00 4.48
C HIS A 68 1.97 21.84 4.79
N LEU A 69 2.39 21.10 3.76
CA LEU A 69 3.07 19.81 3.89
C LEU A 69 4.32 19.88 4.78
N PRO A 70 5.25 20.86 4.66
CA PRO A 70 6.44 20.90 5.50
C PRO A 70 6.12 20.91 7.00
N ARG A 71 5.21 21.79 7.43
CA ARG A 71 4.81 21.91 8.85
C ARG A 71 4.08 20.66 9.35
N LEU A 72 3.14 20.14 8.55
CA LEU A 72 2.33 18.99 8.95
C LEU A 72 3.14 17.69 9.02
N LEU A 73 4.21 17.59 8.25
CA LEU A 73 5.13 16.47 8.28
C LEU A 73 5.93 16.41 9.58
N GLU A 74 6.44 17.53 10.06
CA GLU A 74 7.10 17.62 11.38
C GLU A 74 6.13 17.33 12.53
N GLU A 75 4.89 17.84 12.43
CA GLU A 75 3.82 17.55 13.40
C GLU A 75 3.48 16.05 13.43
N LEU A 76 3.39 15.42 12.25
CA LEU A 76 3.18 13.98 12.13
C LEU A 76 4.33 13.19 12.77
N GLU A 77 5.58 13.55 12.48
CA GLU A 77 6.75 12.90 13.08
C GLU A 77 6.71 12.97 14.60
N LYS A 78 6.49 14.17 15.16
CA LYS A 78 6.38 14.36 16.61
C LYS A 78 5.33 13.44 17.22
N ASN A 79 4.15 13.35 16.62
CA ASN A 79 3.06 12.51 17.10
C ASN A 79 3.39 11.01 16.97
N LEU A 80 4.00 10.59 15.87
CA LEU A 80 4.42 9.20 15.66
C LEU A 80 5.50 8.79 16.68
N THR A 81 6.50 9.63 16.88
CA THR A 81 7.57 9.38 17.86
C THR A 81 7.03 9.33 19.29
N ALA A 82 6.05 10.18 19.64
CA ALA A 82 5.36 10.09 20.92
C ALA A 82 4.63 8.74 21.13
N ASN A 83 4.23 8.08 20.04
CA ASN A 83 3.65 6.73 20.05
C ASN A 83 4.69 5.60 19.88
N GLY A 84 5.98 5.91 20.02
CA GLY A 84 7.07 4.92 19.92
C GLY A 84 7.41 4.50 18.49
N ILE A 85 6.93 5.22 17.47
CA ILE A 85 7.21 4.94 16.06
C ILE A 85 8.46 5.73 15.64
N GLN A 86 9.45 5.03 15.09
CA GLN A 86 10.62 5.65 14.50
C GLN A 86 10.30 6.12 13.07
N VAL A 87 10.40 7.43 12.83
CA VAL A 87 10.26 8.04 11.50
C VAL A 87 11.64 8.18 10.87
N HIS A 88 11.71 7.94 9.57
CA HIS A 88 12.94 8.07 8.79
C HIS A 88 12.70 9.01 7.60
N TRP A 89 13.46 10.10 7.56
CA TRP A 89 13.51 11.03 6.43
C TRP A 89 14.54 10.56 5.40
N ALA A 90 14.19 10.68 4.12
CA ALA A 90 15.10 10.44 3.01
C ALA A 90 14.82 11.45 1.91
N GLN A 91 15.84 12.15 1.46
CA GLN A 91 15.75 13.13 0.37
C GLN A 91 15.93 12.46 -1.00
N THR A 92 16.63 11.32 -1.03
CA THR A 92 16.92 10.59 -2.27
C THR A 92 16.44 9.13 -2.22
N PRO A 93 16.18 8.51 -3.39
CA PRO A 93 15.89 7.07 -3.44
C PRO A 93 17.02 6.20 -2.85
N LEU A 94 18.28 6.64 -2.99
CA LEU A 94 19.44 5.94 -2.45
C LEU A 94 19.43 5.94 -0.91
N GLU A 95 19.12 7.08 -0.28
CA GLU A 95 18.97 7.17 1.18
C GLU A 95 17.83 6.27 1.67
N ALA A 96 16.66 6.33 1.02
CA ALA A 96 15.51 5.51 1.40
C ALA A 96 15.84 4.00 1.35
N ASN A 97 16.51 3.57 0.27
CA ASN A 97 16.95 2.18 0.11
C ASN A 97 17.99 1.78 1.16
N THR A 98 18.94 2.67 1.45
CA THR A 98 19.97 2.46 2.48
C THR A 98 19.34 2.28 3.86
N ILE A 99 18.38 3.13 4.23
CA ILE A 99 17.66 3.06 5.49
C ILE A 99 16.89 1.74 5.59
N ALA A 100 16.08 1.40 4.59
CA ALA A 100 15.30 0.16 4.59
C ALA A 100 16.20 -1.08 4.71
N LEU A 101 17.30 -1.12 3.96
CA LEU A 101 18.27 -2.21 4.02
C LEU A 101 18.95 -2.30 5.39
N SER A 102 19.31 -1.16 5.99
CA SER A 102 19.94 -1.12 7.31
C SER A 102 19.02 -1.68 8.39
N ILE A 103 17.71 -1.37 8.35
CA ILE A 103 16.70 -1.88 9.27
C ILE A 103 16.60 -3.41 9.11
N ALA A 104 16.49 -3.89 7.87
CA ALA A 104 16.41 -5.32 7.58
C ALA A 104 17.65 -6.08 8.06
N LYS A 105 18.85 -5.53 7.86
CA LYS A 105 20.11 -6.11 8.35
C LYS A 105 20.17 -6.12 9.88
N ARG A 106 19.81 -5.00 10.52
CA ARG A 106 19.84 -4.85 11.99
C ARG A 106 19.00 -5.90 12.71
N VAL A 107 17.84 -6.25 12.15
CA VAL A 107 16.95 -7.27 12.71
C VAL A 107 17.17 -8.67 12.12
N ASN A 108 18.23 -8.86 11.32
CA ASN A 108 18.54 -10.10 10.60
C ASN A 108 17.31 -10.67 9.84
N ALA A 109 16.55 -9.79 9.20
CA ALA A 109 15.29 -10.14 8.55
C ALA A 109 15.51 -11.21 7.47
N LYS A 110 14.78 -12.32 7.56
CA LYS A 110 14.78 -13.41 6.56
C LYS A 110 13.61 -13.34 5.58
N ARG A 111 12.56 -12.60 5.94
CA ARG A 111 11.36 -12.40 5.13
C ARG A 111 10.90 -10.96 5.30
N ILE A 112 10.44 -10.36 4.21
CA ILE A 112 9.91 -9.00 4.16
C ILE A 112 8.53 -9.08 3.52
N ILE A 113 7.54 -8.51 4.19
CA ILE A 113 6.20 -8.31 3.62
C ILE A 113 6.04 -6.82 3.41
N LYS A 114 5.84 -6.41 2.15
CA LYS A 114 5.48 -5.03 1.85
C LYS A 114 3.99 -4.88 2.16
N GLY A 115 3.67 -4.11 3.21
CA GLY A 115 2.28 -3.82 3.59
C GLY A 115 1.64 -2.76 2.68
N LYS A 116 2.18 -1.54 2.70
CA LYS A 116 1.70 -0.39 1.91
C LYS A 116 2.88 0.37 1.32
N SER A 117 2.68 0.95 0.14
CA SER A 117 3.49 2.08 -0.31
C SER A 117 2.55 3.16 -0.82
N MET A 118 3.01 4.39 -0.74
CA MET A 118 2.43 5.52 -1.44
C MET A 118 3.53 6.05 -2.33
N VAL A 119 3.21 6.28 -3.60
CA VAL A 119 4.08 6.93 -4.57
C VAL A 119 3.28 8.14 -5.03
N SER A 120 3.89 9.32 -4.97
CA SER A 120 3.34 10.58 -5.47
C SER A 120 3.68 10.77 -6.93
#